data_AF-A0A8T0B087-F1
#
_entry.id   AF-A0A8T0B087-F1
#
_cell.length_a   1.000
_cell.length_b   1.000
_cell.length_c   1.000
_cell.angle_alpha   90.00
_cell.angle_beta   90.00
_cell.angle_gamma   90.00
#
_symmetry.space_group_name_H-M   'P 1'
#
loop_
_entity.id
_entity.type
_entity.pdbx_description
1 polymer ?
#
loop_
_entity_poly.entity_id
_entity_poly.type
_entity_poly.pdbx_seq_one_letter_code
_entity_poly.pdbx_strand_id
1 'polypeptide(L)'
;MDVFLMIRRHKTTIFTDAKESTTVYELKRIVEGILKRAPEEQRLYKDDMLLEDSKTLGDCGFTNQTARPQAPATVGLAFRVSDV
;
A
#
# COMPACT_ATOMS: atom_id res chain seq x y z
N MET A 1 -12.45 10.02 -3.17
CA MET A 1 -13.04 9.43 -1.93
C MET A 1 -11.91 8.83 -1.11
N ASP A 2 -12.09 8.64 0.19
CA ASP A 2 -11.08 8.00 1.05
C ASP A 2 -11.21 6.48 1.01
N VAL A 3 -10.06 5.81 1.08
CA VAL A 3 -9.94 4.35 1.19
C VAL A 3 -9.12 4.00 2.41
N PHE A 4 -9.53 2.95 3.14
CA PHE A 4 -8.90 2.52 4.37
C PHE A 4 -8.12 1.23 4.11
N LEU A 5 -6.84 1.22 4.49
CA LEU A 5 -5.90 0.17 4.11
C LEU A 5 -5.25 -0.46 5.34
N MET A 6 -5.01 -1.76 5.24
CA MET A 6 -4.12 -2.54 6.11
C MET A 6 -2.89 -2.94 5.31
N ILE A 7 -1.78 -2.22 5.50
CA ILE A 7 -0.49 -2.57 4.88
C ILE A 7 0.20 -3.62 5.74
N ARG A 8 0.40 -4.83 5.22
CA ARG A 8 0.85 -6.00 5.98
C ARG A 8 2.19 -6.54 5.48
N ARG A 9 3.12 -6.77 6.40
CA ARG A 9 4.41 -7.43 6.17
C ARG A 9 4.79 -8.27 7.38
N HIS A 10 4.97 -9.59 7.21
CA HIS A 10 5.25 -10.52 8.32
C HIS A 10 4.26 -10.31 9.48
N LYS A 11 4.75 -9.87 10.66
CA LYS A 11 3.93 -9.56 11.86
C LYS A 11 3.57 -8.07 11.99
N THR A 12 3.95 -7.24 11.02
CA THR A 12 3.66 -5.80 11.00
C THR A 12 2.38 -5.52 10.21
N THR A 13 1.49 -4.73 10.80
CA THR A 13 0.28 -4.20 10.14
C THR A 13 0.22 -2.69 10.39
N ILE A 14 0.10 -1.90 9.34
CA ILE A 14 -0.10 -0.45 9.40
C ILE A 14 -1.54 -0.17 8.94
N PHE A 15 -2.31 0.51 9.78
CA PHE A 15 -3.61 1.06 9.39
C PHE A 15 -3.40 2.50 8.95
N THR A 16 -3.83 2.80 7.73
CA THR A 16 -3.80 4.15 7.17
C THR A 16 -4.97 4.35 6.23
N ASP A 17 -5.39 5.59 6.05
CA ASP A 17 -6.22 6.00 4.93
C ASP A 17 -5.39 6.69 3.85
N ALA A 18 -5.96 6.77 2.66
CA ALA A 18 -5.45 7.54 1.52
C ALA A 18 -6.62 7.95 0.61
N LYS A 19 -6.37 8.87 -0.32
CA LYS A 19 -7.36 9.16 -1.38
C LYS A 19 -7.34 8.02 -2.39
N GLU A 20 -8.49 7.68 -2.94
CA GLU A 20 -8.61 6.73 -4.05
C GLU A 20 -7.75 7.13 -5.27
N SER A 21 -7.54 8.44 -5.46
CA SER A 21 -6.67 9.01 -6.49
C SER A 21 -5.17 9.02 -6.12
N THR A 22 -4.80 8.67 -4.90
CA THR A 22 -3.40 8.54 -4.47
C THR A 22 -2.74 7.44 -5.28
N THR A 23 -1.51 7.67 -5.72
CA THR A 23 -0.71 6.70 -6.46
C THR A 23 -0.08 5.66 -5.54
N VAL A 24 0.27 4.51 -6.11
CA VAL A 24 1.03 3.47 -5.40
C VAL A 24 2.38 4.02 -4.90
N TYR A 25 3.03 4.88 -5.68
CA TYR A 25 4.27 5.55 -5.26
C TYR A 25 4.07 6.44 -4.02
N GLU A 26 3.01 7.25 -3.99
CA GLU A 26 2.69 8.08 -2.82
C GLU A 26 2.36 7.21 -1.59
N LEU A 27 1.67 6.07 -1.77
CA LEU A 27 1.45 5.13 -0.67
C LEU A 27 2.78 4.56 -0.13
N LYS A 28 3.76 4.27 -1.00
CA LYS A 28 5.11 3.88 -0.57
C LYS A 28 5.83 4.99 0.22
N ARG A 29 5.60 6.27 -0.09
CA ARG A 29 6.14 7.40 0.70
C ARG A 29 5.53 7.46 2.11
N ILE A 30 4.24 7.11 2.25
CA ILE A 30 3.62 6.95 3.58
C ILE A 30 4.31 5.81 4.36
N VAL A 31 4.52 4.66 3.71
CA VAL A 31 5.24 3.54 4.32
C VAL A 31 6.68 3.92 4.67
N GLU A 32 7.39 4.66 3.82
CA GLU A 32 8.73 5.19 4.11
C GLU A 32 8.74 6.06 5.36
N GLY A 33 7.76 6.95 5.51
CA GLY A 33 7.61 7.79 6.70
C GLY A 33 7.55 6.98 8.00
N ILE A 34 7.00 5.76 7.96
CA ILE A 34 6.79 4.89 9.12
C ILE A 34 7.96 3.90 9.30
N LEU A 35 8.31 3.15 8.25
CA LEU A 35 9.27 2.04 8.28
C LEU A 35 10.68 2.41 7.84
N LYS A 36 10.90 3.66 7.39
CA LYS A 36 12.21 4.22 7.01
C LYS A 36 12.91 3.43 5.89
N ARG A 37 12.14 2.90 4.94
CA ARG A 37 12.64 2.25 3.72
C ARG A 37 12.21 3.04 2.51
N ALA A 38 13.14 3.37 1.60
CA ALA A 38 12.84 4.18 0.44
C ALA A 38 11.83 3.48 -0.50
N PRO A 39 10.97 4.20 -1.25
CA PRO A 39 9.97 3.61 -2.14
C PRO A 39 10.51 2.56 -3.13
N GLU A 40 11.74 2.72 -3.59
CA GLU A 40 12.43 1.85 -4.54
C GLU A 40 12.77 0.49 -3.91
N GLU A 41 12.93 0.45 -2.59
CA GLU A 41 13.11 -0.76 -1.81
C GLU A 41 11.79 -1.48 -1.52
N GLN A 42 10.64 -0.88 -1.85
CA GLN A 42 9.32 -1.42 -1.52
C GLN A 42 8.62 -2.04 -2.73
N ARG A 43 7.91 -3.14 -2.48
CA ARG A 43 6.91 -3.71 -3.40
C ARG A 43 5.59 -3.82 -2.69
N LEU A 44 4.54 -3.22 -3.28
CA LEU A 44 3.19 -3.30 -2.77
C LEU A 44 2.38 -4.29 -3.62
N TYR A 45 1.51 -5.04 -2.96
CA TYR A 45 0.72 -6.10 -3.58
C TYR A 45 -0.75 -5.97 -3.21
N LYS A 46 -1.60 -6.33 -4.15
CA LYS A 46 -3.00 -6.70 -3.87
C LYS A 46 -3.13 -8.19 -4.14
N ASP A 47 -3.40 -8.95 -3.08
CA ASP A 47 -3.28 -10.42 -3.11
C ASP A 47 -1.86 -10.79 -3.59
N ASP A 48 -1.74 -11.42 -4.76
CA ASP A 48 -0.46 -11.79 -5.37
C ASP A 48 -0.02 -10.85 -6.52
N MET A 49 -0.82 -9.82 -6.84
CA MET A 49 -0.55 -8.90 -7.94
C MET A 49 0.33 -7.74 -7.48
N LEU A 50 1.50 -7.59 -8.11
CA LEU A 50 2.39 -6.45 -7.90
C LEU A 50 1.74 -5.17 -8.42
N LEU A 51 1.73 -4.12 -7.61
CA LEU A 51 1.18 -2.82 -7.95
C LEU A 51 2.23 -1.94 -8.63
N GLU A 52 1.83 -1.26 -9.71
CA GLU A 52 2.68 -0.33 -10.46
C GLU A 52 2.64 1.06 -9.84
N ASP A 53 3.81 1.70 -9.70
CA ASP A 53 3.97 2.98 -9.01
C ASP A 53 3.13 4.13 -9.60
N SER A 54 2.88 4.10 -10.91
CA SER A 54 2.09 5.10 -11.62
C SER A 54 0.58 4.94 -11.49
N LYS A 55 0.09 3.78 -11.04
CA LYS A 55 -1.34 3.51 -10.90
C LYS A 55 -1.90 4.16 -9.65
N THR A 56 -3.14 4.63 -9.72
CA THR A 56 -3.87 5.06 -8.53
C THR A 56 -4.35 3.86 -7.72
N LEU A 57 -4.68 4.07 -6.44
CA LEU A 57 -5.30 3.04 -5.61
C LEU A 57 -6.64 2.58 -6.19
N GLY A 58 -7.41 3.50 -6.77
CA GLY A 58 -8.63 3.19 -7.53
C GLY A 58 -8.38 2.27 -8.72
N ASP A 59 -7.34 2.55 -9.53
CA ASP A 59 -6.95 1.68 -10.67
C ASP A 59 -6.49 0.29 -10.22
N CYS A 60 -5.95 0.19 -9.01
CA CYS A 60 -5.59 -1.07 -8.36
C CYS A 60 -6.82 -1.78 -7.73
N GLY A 61 -8.01 -1.16 -7.79
CA GLY A 61 -9.28 -1.67 -7.29
C GLY A 61 -9.47 -1.51 -5.78
N PHE A 62 -8.76 -0.57 -5.15
CA PHE A 62 -9.08 -0.07 -3.81
C PHE A 62 -10.01 1.12 -3.96
N THR A 63 -11.29 0.92 -3.67
CA THR A 63 -12.32 1.96 -3.79
C THR A 63 -13.00 2.16 -2.44
N ASN A 64 -13.75 3.25 -2.29
CA ASN A 64 -14.51 3.49 -1.05
C ASN A 64 -15.55 2.38 -0.73
N GLN A 65 -15.92 1.56 -1.72
CA GLN A 65 -16.84 0.43 -1.52
C GLN A 65 -16.13 -0.82 -1.00
N THR A 66 -14.88 -1.04 -1.40
CA THR A 66 -14.08 -2.25 -1.09
C THR A 66 -13.08 -2.05 0.04
N ALA A 67 -12.75 -0.80 0.38
CA ALA A 67 -11.76 -0.43 1.40
C ALA A 67 -12.39 0.50 2.45
N ARG A 68 -13.30 -0.03 3.28
CA ARG A 68 -14.10 0.74 4.24
C ARG A 68 -13.40 0.85 5.60
N PRO A 69 -13.68 1.85 6.45
CA PRO A 69 -13.03 1.97 7.76
C PRO A 69 -13.18 0.72 8.64
N GLN A 70 -14.38 0.13 8.67
CA GLN A 70 -14.70 -1.08 9.45
C GLN A 70 -14.22 -2.38 8.79
N ALA A 71 -13.84 -2.32 7.50
CA ALA A 71 -13.34 -3.45 6.73
C ALA A 71 -12.26 -2.95 5.73
N PRO A 72 -11.06 -2.59 6.23
CA PRO A 72 -10.01 -2.04 5.39
C PRO A 72 -9.51 -3.06 4.36
N ALA A 73 -9.12 -2.60 3.18
CA ALA A 73 -8.52 -3.48 2.19
C ALA A 73 -7.07 -3.83 2.57
N THR A 74 -6.63 -5.05 2.28
CA THR A 74 -5.27 -5.48 2.56
C THR A 74 -4.32 -5.10 1.42
N VAL A 75 -3.17 -4.54 1.78
CA VAL A 75 -2.03 -4.31 0.87
C VAL A 75 -0.84 -5.10 1.39
N GLY A 76 -0.31 -6.03 0.60
CA GLY A 76 0.92 -6.74 0.94
C GLY A 76 2.13 -5.82 0.76
N LEU A 77 3.10 -5.89 1.67
CA LEU A 77 4.36 -5.16 1.57
C LEU A 77 5.54 -6.13 1.64
N ALA A 78 6.43 -6.05 0.67
CA ALA A 78 7.74 -6.68 0.69
C ALA A 78 8.85 -5.63 0.51
N PHE A 79 9.98 -5.86 1.17
CA PHE A 79 11.19 -5.09 0.90
C PHE A 79 12.09 -5.87 -0.04
N ARG A 80 12.73 -5.17 -0.98
CA ARG A 80 13.85 -5.72 -1.73
C ARG A 80 14.96 -6.03 -0.72
N VAL A 81 15.43 -7.27 -0.73
CA VAL A 81 16.64 -7.62 0.01
C VAL A 81 17.78 -6.97 -0.77
N SER A 82 18.53 -6.09 -0.11
CA SER A 82 19.82 -5.67 -0.63
C SER A 82 20.65 -6.93 -0.77
N ASP A 83 21.10 -7.28 -1.97
CA ASP A 83 22.13 -8.31 -2.13
C ASP A 83 23.30 -7.86 -1.24
N VAL A 84 23.65 -8.72 -0.28
CA VAL A 84 24.56 -8.45 0.84
C VAL A 84 25.93 -8.01 0.36
#